data_AF-E3KG74-F1
#
_entry.id   AF-E3KG74-F1
#
_cell.length_a   1.000
_cell.length_b   1.000
_cell.length_c   1.000
_cell.angle_alpha   90.00
_cell.angle_beta   90.00
_cell.angle_gamma   90.00
#
_symmetry.space_group_name_H-M   'P 1'
#
loop_
_entity.id
_entity.type
_entity.pdbx_description
1 polymer ?
#
loop_
_entity_poly.entity_id
_entity_poly.type
_entity_poly.pdbx_seq_one_letter_code
_entity_poly.pdbx_strand_id
1 'polypeptide(L)'
;MGGSHTGFQALKKNPHVDRYAAMRDGVMRTFEFTPRNARNTFLILGLIPFGLLYIGVVDSNKWELAGKRKDDSLYKYPRSDQR
;
A
#
# COMPACT_ATOMS: atom_id res chain seq x y z
N MET A 1 44.34 -4.25 -7.88
CA MET A 1 44.58 -3.60 -9.18
C MET A 1 43.59 -4.17 -10.18
N GLY A 2 42.66 -3.35 -10.69
CA GLY A 2 41.70 -3.76 -11.72
C GLY A 2 41.39 -2.54 -12.57
N GLY A 3 41.89 -2.53 -13.81
CA GLY A 3 41.90 -1.38 -14.71
C GLY A 3 40.50 -0.99 -15.18
N SER A 4 40.20 0.31 -15.13
CA SER A 4 39.00 0.86 -15.74
C SER A 4 39.20 0.98 -17.25
N HIS A 5 38.24 0.46 -18.03
CA HIS A 5 38.15 0.71 -19.47
C HIS A 5 37.73 2.18 -19.68
N THR A 6 38.73 3.07 -19.77
CA THR A 6 38.55 4.49 -20.06
C THR A 6 38.36 4.70 -21.56
N GLY A 7 37.14 5.02 -22.01
CA GLY A 7 37.01 5.61 -23.33
C GLY A 7 35.61 5.65 -23.93
N PHE A 8 34.79 4.62 -23.73
CA PHE A 8 33.46 4.58 -24.34
C PHE A 8 32.38 4.96 -23.34
N GLN A 9 31.96 6.23 -23.36
CA GLN A 9 30.82 6.70 -22.59
C GLN A 9 29.54 6.59 -23.45
N ALA A 10 28.89 5.43 -23.40
CA ALA A 10 27.69 5.12 -24.19
C ALA A 10 26.49 6.04 -23.88
N LEU A 11 26.45 6.61 -22.67
CA LEU A 11 25.36 7.46 -22.20
C LEU A 11 25.76 8.94 -22.20
N LYS A 12 25.02 9.75 -22.95
CA LYS A 12 25.10 11.22 -22.85
C LYS A 12 24.56 11.63 -21.48
N LYS A 13 25.46 12.00 -20.55
CA LYS A 13 25.07 12.49 -19.23
C LYS A 13 24.29 13.78 -19.36
N ASN A 14 23.13 13.83 -18.70
CA ASN A 14 22.33 15.03 -18.55
C ASN A 14 22.35 15.43 -17.07
N PRO A 15 22.95 16.58 -16.72
CA PRO A 15 23.08 16.99 -15.32
C PRO A 15 21.73 17.18 -14.62
N HIS A 16 20.65 17.46 -15.37
CA HIS A 16 19.32 17.62 -14.80
C HIS A 16 18.71 16.28 -14.37
N VAL A 17 18.96 15.21 -15.14
CA VAL A 17 18.50 13.86 -14.80
C VAL A 17 19.24 13.34 -13.58
N ASP A 18 20.56 13.53 -13.56
CA ASP A 18 21.40 13.10 -12.43
C ASP A 18 21.01 13.82 -11.13
N ARG A 19 20.69 15.13 -11.19
CA ARG A 19 20.21 15.90 -10.03
C ARG A 19 18.84 15.43 -9.54
N TYR A 20 17.90 15.16 -10.45
CA TYR A 20 16.59 14.65 -10.07
C TYR A 20 16.70 13.26 -9.41
N ALA A 21 17.53 12.38 -9.97
CA ALA A 21 17.83 11.07 -9.37
C ALA A 21 18.40 11.24 -7.96
N ALA A 22 19.42 12.10 -7.79
CA ALA A 22 20.01 12.38 -6.49
C ALA A 22 19.00 12.94 -5.47
N MET A 23 18.08 13.82 -5.88
CA MET A 23 17.03 14.36 -5.02
C MET A 23 16.06 13.26 -4.56
N ARG A 24 15.61 12.41 -5.48
CA ARG A 24 14.69 11.31 -5.17
C ARG A 24 15.34 10.29 -4.23
N ASP A 25 16.59 9.94 -4.49
CA ASP A 25 17.32 8.97 -3.68
C ASP A 25 17.66 9.55 -2.29
N GLY A 26 17.80 10.88 -2.18
CA GLY A 26 18.01 11.60 -0.93
C GLY A 26 16.74 11.97 -0.15
N VAL A 27 15.54 11.60 -0.62
CA VAL A 27 14.26 12.13 -0.11
C VAL A 27 14.07 11.92 1.39
N MET A 28 14.60 10.82 1.95
CA MET A 28 14.48 10.51 3.38
C MET A 28 15.29 11.45 4.27
N ARG A 29 16.39 12.03 3.74
CA ARG A 29 17.21 13.00 4.49
C ARG A 29 16.53 14.36 4.62
N THR A 30 15.63 14.68 3.69
CA THR A 30 14.94 15.97 3.62
C THR A 30 13.46 15.86 3.97
N PHE A 31 13.00 14.70 4.43
CA PHE A 31 11.61 14.49 4.75
C PHE A 31 11.24 15.20 6.06
N GLU A 32 10.12 15.92 6.04
CA GLU A 32 9.57 16.58 7.21
C GLU A 32 8.08 16.29 7.37
N PHE A 33 7.65 16.17 8.63
CA PHE A 33 6.24 16.02 9.00
C PHE A 33 5.51 17.37 8.97
N THR A 34 5.34 17.90 7.77
CA THR A 34 4.40 19.01 7.55
C THR A 34 2.96 18.53 7.82
N PRO A 35 2.01 19.42 8.14
CA PRO A 35 0.62 19.01 8.38
C PRO A 35 0.01 18.18 7.25
N ARG A 36 0.39 18.47 6.00
CA ARG A 36 -0.02 17.68 4.82
C ARG A 36 0.61 16.29 4.81
N ASN A 37 1.93 16.20 5.01
CA ASN A 37 2.65 14.92 4.99
C ASN A 37 2.20 14.03 6.15
N ALA A 38 2.09 14.59 7.36
CA ALA A 38 1.61 13.87 8.54
C ALA A 38 0.20 13.29 8.31
N ARG A 39 -0.73 14.08 7.76
CA ARG A 39 -2.07 13.60 7.40
C ARG A 39 -1.99 12.44 6.40
N ASN A 40 -1.21 12.58 5.34
CA ASN A 40 -1.09 11.54 4.32
C ASN A 40 -0.46 10.26 4.89
N THR A 41 0.60 10.37 5.70
CA THR A 41 1.22 9.24 6.38
C THR A 41 0.22 8.52 7.28
N PHE A 42 -0.52 9.27 8.11
CA PHE A 42 -1.53 8.70 8.99
C PHE A 42 -2.63 7.97 8.22
N LEU A 43 -3.14 8.56 7.13
CA LEU A 43 -4.19 7.94 6.32
C LEU A 43 -3.69 6.66 5.65
N ILE A 44 -2.54 6.73 4.97
CA ILE A 44 -2.05 5.63 4.12
C ILE A 44 -1.48 4.48 4.95
N LEU A 45 -0.71 4.78 6.00
CA LEU A 45 -0.04 3.75 6.80
C LEU A 45 -0.80 3.37 8.07
N GLY A 46 -1.69 4.23 8.55
CA GLY A 46 -2.49 3.98 9.75
C GLY A 46 -3.93 3.59 9.41
N LEU A 47 -4.70 4.56 8.90
CA LEU A 47 -6.14 4.43 8.77
C LEU A 47 -6.56 3.33 7.78
N ILE A 48 -5.95 3.29 6.60
CA ILE A 48 -6.32 2.32 5.56
C ILE A 48 -6.00 0.88 5.99
N PRO A 49 -4.79 0.53 6.44
CA PRO A 49 -4.50 -0.83 6.90
C PRO A 49 -5.35 -1.25 8.09
N PHE A 50 -5.57 -0.33 9.05
CA PHE A 50 -6.42 -0.60 10.20
C PHE A 50 -7.87 -0.85 9.79
N GLY A 51 -8.43 -0.04 8.90
CA GLY A 51 -9.79 -0.22 8.39
C GLY A 51 -9.98 -1.56 7.66
N LEU A 52 -9.02 -1.94 6.81
CA LEU A 52 -9.05 -3.24 6.12
C LEU A 52 -8.95 -4.40 7.11
N LEU A 53 -8.05 -4.33 8.09
CA LEU A 53 -7.92 -5.35 9.13
C LEU A 53 -9.21 -5.47 9.96
N TYR A 54 -9.80 -4.34 10.34
CA TYR A 54 -11.03 -4.30 11.11
C TYR A 54 -12.17 -5.00 10.36
N ILE A 55 -12.39 -4.67 9.08
CA ILE A 55 -13.38 -5.34 8.23
C ILE A 55 -13.09 -6.84 8.15
N GLY A 56 -11.83 -7.21 7.89
CA GLY A 56 -11.42 -8.62 7.80
C GLY A 56 -11.72 -9.40 9.08
N VAL A 57 -11.36 -8.86 10.24
CA VAL A 57 -11.62 -9.52 11.54
C VAL A 57 -13.11 -9.63 11.80
N VAL A 58 -13.84 -8.54 11.63
CA VAL A 58 -15.28 -8.47 11.93
C VAL A 58 -16.09 -9.35 10.98
N ASP A 59 -15.78 -9.40 9.69
CA ASP A 59 -16.55 -10.17 8.70
C ASP A 59 -16.06 -11.60 8.49
N SER A 60 -14.87 -11.97 8.97
CA SER A 60 -14.21 -13.27 8.71
C SER A 60 -15.10 -14.50 8.90
N ASN A 61 -16.01 -14.49 9.88
CA ASN A 61 -16.83 -15.64 10.25
C ASN A 61 -18.35 -15.36 10.15
N LYS A 62 -18.74 -14.30 9.44
CA LYS A 62 -20.16 -13.91 9.33
C LYS A 62 -20.89 -14.62 8.20
N TRP A 63 -20.21 -14.94 7.10
CA TRP A 63 -20.84 -15.32 5.85
C TRP A 63 -20.59 -16.80 5.52
N GLU A 64 -21.64 -17.50 5.06
CA GLU A 64 -21.57 -18.87 4.57
C GLU A 64 -22.43 -19.00 3.31
N LEU A 65 -21.77 -19.09 2.16
CA LEU A 65 -22.45 -19.11 0.85
C LEU A 65 -22.52 -20.51 0.22
N ALA A 66 -21.76 -21.47 0.77
CA ALA A 66 -21.69 -22.81 0.21
C ALA A 66 -23.06 -23.51 0.29
N GLY A 67 -23.61 -23.89 -0.87
CA GLY A 67 -24.86 -24.66 -0.95
C GLY A 67 -26.15 -23.90 -0.62
N LYS A 68 -26.10 -22.57 -0.46
CA LYS A 68 -27.29 -21.74 -0.18
C LYS A 68 -28.23 -21.69 -1.39
N ARG A 69 -29.54 -21.81 -1.12
CA ARG A 69 -30.61 -21.70 -2.13
C ARG A 69 -31.14 -20.28 -2.23
N LYS A 70 -32.00 -20.05 -3.22
CA LYS A 70 -32.79 -18.83 -3.31
C LYS A 70 -33.62 -18.70 -2.02
N ASP A 71 -33.56 -17.51 -1.41
CA ASP A 71 -34.23 -17.14 -0.15
C ASP A 71 -33.57 -17.63 1.16
N ASP A 72 -32.49 -18.41 1.10
CA ASP A 72 -31.72 -18.78 2.31
C ASP A 72 -30.87 -17.61 2.81
N SER A 73 -30.78 -17.45 4.14
CA SER A 73 -29.87 -16.46 4.74
C SER A 73 -28.40 -16.79 4.49
N LEU A 74 -27.65 -15.78 4.04
CA LEU A 74 -26.19 -15.86 3.80
C LEU A 74 -25.35 -15.76 5.08
N TYR A 75 -25.98 -15.39 6.20
CA TYR A 75 -25.30 -15.36 7.49
C TYR A 75 -25.07 -16.79 7.99
N LYS A 76 -23.88 -17.03 8.52
CA LYS A 76 -23.51 -18.31 9.16
C LYS A 76 -24.38 -18.60 10.40
N TYR A 77 -24.74 -17.55 11.13
CA TYR A 77 -25.61 -17.62 12.31
C TYR A 77 -26.85 -16.74 12.10
N PRO A 78 -27.83 -17.20 11.29
CA PRO A 78 -29.04 -16.44 11.04
C PRO A 78 -29.91 -16.40 12.30
N ARG A 79 -30.64 -15.30 12.48
CA ARG A 79 -31.65 -15.21 13.53
C ARG A 79 -32.83 -16.15 13.22
N SER A 80 -33.59 -16.52 14.24
CA SER A 80 -34.68 -17.52 14.13
C SER A 80 -35.79 -17.14 13.14
N ASP A 81 -35.94 -15.84 12.86
CA ASP A 81 -36.88 -15.26 11.88
C ASP A 81 -36.39 -15.35 10.42
N GLN A 82 -35.11 -15.67 10.21
CA GLN A 82 -34.45 -15.69 8.90
C GLN A 82 -34.00 -17.09 8.47
N ARG A 83 -34.60 -18.13 9.04
CA ARG A 83 -34.18 -19.52 8.89
C ARG A 83 -34.99 -20.28 7.86
#